data_AF-A0A8T6J4S0-F1
#
_entry.id   AF-A0A8T6J4S0-F1
#
_cell.length_a   1.000
_cell.length_b   1.000
_cell.length_c   1.000
_cell.angle_alpha   90.00
_cell.angle_beta   90.00
_cell.angle_gamma   90.00
#
_symmetry.space_group_name_H-M   'P 1'
#
loop_
_entity.id
_entity.type
_entity.pdbx_description
1 polymer ?
#
loop_
_entity_poly.entity_id
_entity_poly.type
_entity_poly.pdbx_seq_one_letter_code
_entity_poly.pdbx_strand_id
1 'polypeptide(L)'
;MATWQGQSGINYEYEVRNIPHDVPPGGGNYIFVRSENNMWYPLYIGETQNFAARFQNHEKVPCAQQRSMNQIHYHIHNGNAQVRRAEEQDLVRRWNPPCND
;
A
#
# COMPACT_ATOMS: atom_id res chain seq x y z
N MET A 1 2.46 9.22 -9.84
CA MET A 1 1.22 8.65 -9.27
C MET A 1 0.99 7.28 -9.86
N ALA A 2 0.32 6.39 -9.12
CA ALA A 2 -0.13 5.08 -9.56
C ALA A 2 -1.63 4.96 -9.31
N THR A 3 -2.38 4.41 -10.25
CA THR A 3 -3.83 4.18 -10.11
C THR A 3 -4.08 2.71 -9.84
N TRP A 4 -4.72 2.41 -8.71
CA TRP A 4 -5.12 1.06 -8.35
C TRP A 4 -6.63 0.95 -8.38
N GLN A 5 -7.16 0.06 -9.21
CA GLN A 5 -8.59 -0.23 -9.22
C GLN A 5 -8.92 -1.23 -8.10
N GLY A 6 -10.01 -1.00 -7.36
CA GLY A 6 -10.57 -1.96 -6.40
C GLY A 6 -11.48 -3.00 -7.06
N GLN A 7 -11.96 -3.97 -6.28
CA GLN A 7 -12.95 -4.95 -6.75
C GLN A 7 -14.28 -4.26 -7.13
N SER A 8 -14.64 -3.19 -6.43
CA SER A 8 -15.80 -2.33 -6.68
C SER A 8 -15.75 -1.60 -8.03
N GLY A 9 -14.58 -1.53 -8.68
CA GLY A 9 -14.34 -0.72 -9.88
C GLY A 9 -13.87 0.72 -9.59
N ILE A 10 -13.87 1.16 -8.33
CA ILE A 10 -13.32 2.45 -7.91
C ILE A 10 -11.82 2.48 -8.18
N ASN A 11 -11.34 3.61 -8.71
CA ASN A 11 -9.93 3.88 -8.88
C ASN A 11 -9.42 4.74 -7.72
N TYR A 12 -8.35 4.28 -7.07
CA TYR A 12 -7.67 4.99 -6.01
C TYR A 12 -6.31 5.47 -6.52
N GLU A 13 -6.00 6.75 -6.30
CA GLU A 13 -4.74 7.36 -6.71
C GLU A 13 -3.72 7.37 -5.58
N TYR A 14 -2.56 6.81 -5.87
CA TYR A 14 -1.47 6.67 -4.91
C TYR A 14 -0.24 7.46 -5.37
N GLU A 15 0.40 8.13 -4.42
CA GLU A 15 1.76 8.63 -4.59
C GLU A 15 2.74 7.46 -4.60
N VAL A 16 3.75 7.55 -5.48
CA VAL A 16 4.79 6.51 -5.63
C VAL A 16 6.08 7.02 -4.99
N ARG A 17 6.71 6.19 -4.15
CA ARG A 17 8.06 6.42 -3.62
C ARG A 17 8.91 5.17 -3.75
N ASN A 18 10.18 5.35 -4.11
CA ASN A 18 11.17 4.29 -4.03
C ASN A 18 11.67 4.14 -2.58
N ILE A 19 12.11 2.95 -2.19
CA ILE A 19 12.72 2.68 -0.87
C ILE A 19 14.23 3.00 -0.94
N PRO A 20 14.88 3.46 0.15
CA PRO A 20 14.35 3.80 1.47
C PRO A 20 14.12 5.31 1.63
N HIS A 21 12.87 5.73 1.81
CA HIS A 21 12.54 7.13 2.07
C HIS A 21 11.46 7.27 3.14
N ASP A 22 11.47 8.44 3.79
CA ASP A 22 10.46 8.82 4.78
C ASP A 22 9.11 9.03 4.11
N VAL A 23 8.09 8.36 4.63
CA VAL A 23 6.70 8.57 4.20
C VAL A 23 6.13 9.77 4.97
N PRO A 24 5.39 10.68 4.30
CA PRO A 24 4.86 11.86 4.97
C PRO A 24 3.97 11.51 6.17
N PRO A 25 3.85 12.38 7.18
CA PRO A 25 2.94 12.18 8.29
C PRO A 25 1.48 12.18 7.81
N GLY A 26 0.64 11.33 8.42
CA GLY A 26 -0.78 11.23 8.09
C GLY A 26 -1.32 9.80 8.18
N GLY A 27 -2.65 9.66 8.16
CA GLY A 27 -3.32 8.37 8.03
C GLY A 27 -3.72 8.10 6.58
N GLY A 28 -3.92 6.84 6.24
CA GLY A 28 -4.30 6.44 4.89
C GLY A 28 -3.98 4.98 4.58
N ASN A 29 -3.94 4.69 3.29
CA ASN A 29 -3.70 3.34 2.75
C ASN A 29 -2.35 3.28 2.04
N TYR A 30 -1.73 2.11 2.03
CA TYR A 30 -0.45 1.90 1.37
C TYR A 30 -0.31 0.51 0.80
N ILE A 31 0.60 0.40 -0.17
CA ILE A 31 0.87 -0.80 -0.92
C ILE A 31 2.39 -0.97 -0.99
N PHE A 32 2.88 -2.13 -0.52
CA PHE A 32 4.22 -2.58 -0.85
C PHE A 32 4.23 -3.11 -2.27
N VAL A 33 5.14 -2.60 -3.09
CA VAL A 33 5.14 -2.87 -4.53
C VAL A 33 6.51 -3.40 -4.95
N ARG A 34 6.47 -4.46 -5.77
CA ARG A 34 7.57 -4.77 -6.69
C ARG A 34 7.23 -4.14 -8.03
N SER A 35 8.08 -3.22 -8.46
CA SER A 35 8.00 -2.56 -9.77
C SER A 35 9.04 -3.17 -10.69
N GLU A 36 8.61 -3.76 -11.80
CA GLU A 36 9.48 -4.46 -12.74
C GLU A 36 8.89 -4.34 -14.16
N ASN A 37 9.73 -4.00 -15.15
CA ASN A 37 9.32 -3.89 -16.56
C ASN A 37 8.09 -3.00 -16.80
N ASN A 38 8.03 -1.83 -16.13
CA ASN A 38 6.89 -0.91 -16.15
C ASN A 38 5.56 -1.51 -15.65
N MET A 39 5.60 -2.62 -14.92
CA MET A 39 4.44 -3.21 -14.25
C MET A 39 4.60 -3.10 -12.73
N TRP A 40 3.46 -2.96 -12.04
CA TRP A 40 3.40 -2.93 -10.59
C TRP A 40 2.74 -4.20 -10.06
N TYR A 41 3.42 -4.86 -9.13
CA TYR A 41 2.91 -6.04 -8.44
C TYR A 41 2.69 -5.69 -6.96
N PRO A 42 1.44 -5.67 -6.48
CA PRO A 42 1.17 -5.42 -5.07
C PRO A 42 1.59 -6.66 -4.26
N LEU A 43 2.44 -6.45 -3.26
CA LEU A 43 2.94 -7.48 -2.36
C LEU A 43 2.15 -7.53 -1.06
N TYR A 44 1.78 -6.36 -0.55
CA TYR A 44 0.98 -6.16 0.64
C TYR A 44 0.18 -4.87 0.51
N ILE A 45 -1.04 -4.85 1.03
CA ILE A 45 -1.93 -3.70 1.09
C ILE A 45 -2.38 -3.53 2.54
N GLY A 46 -2.28 -2.32 3.08
CA GLY A 46 -2.67 -2.04 4.46
C GLY A 46 -3.18 -0.63 4.67
N GLU A 47 -3.70 -0.39 5.86
CA GLU A 47 -4.04 0.94 6.35
C GLU A 47 -3.20 1.34 7.58
N THR A 48 -3.09 2.63 7.82
CA THR A 48 -2.53 3.17 9.06
C THR A 48 -3.21 4.47 9.45
N GLN A 49 -3.24 4.76 10.75
CA GLN A 49 -3.60 6.08 11.27
C GLN A 49 -2.43 7.06 11.22
N ASN A 50 -1.19 6.54 11.13
CA ASN A 50 0.02 7.34 11.08
C ASN A 50 1.14 6.61 10.33
N PHE A 51 1.55 7.14 9.18
CA PHE A 51 2.66 6.61 8.39
C PHE A 51 4.02 6.76 9.05
N ALA A 52 4.26 7.83 9.83
CA ALA A 52 5.54 8.07 10.50
C ALA A 52 5.89 6.96 11.52
N ALA A 53 4.88 6.34 12.13
CA ALA A 53 5.06 5.26 13.10
C ALA A 53 5.12 3.86 12.47
N ARG A 54 4.78 3.72 11.17
CA ARG A 54 4.44 2.40 10.60
C ARG A 54 5.64 1.66 9.99
N PHE A 55 6.66 2.35 9.47
CA PHE A 55 7.69 1.70 8.63
C PHE A 55 8.94 1.19 9.36
N GLN A 56 9.21 1.61 10.60
CA GLN A 56 10.44 1.18 11.28
C GLN A 56 10.43 -0.31 11.67
N ASN A 57 9.26 -0.96 11.85
CA ASN A 57 9.15 -2.36 12.28
C ASN A 57 7.90 -3.07 11.72
N HIS A 58 7.53 -2.80 10.46
CA HIS A 58 6.31 -3.40 9.92
C HIS A 58 6.47 -4.92 9.70
N GLU A 59 5.60 -5.73 10.33
CA GLU A 59 5.67 -7.20 10.32
C GLU A 59 5.67 -7.84 8.93
N LYS A 60 5.08 -7.17 7.93
CA LYS A 60 5.03 -7.65 6.53
C LYS A 60 6.22 -7.21 5.66
N VAL A 61 7.13 -6.37 6.18
CA VAL A 61 8.34 -5.95 5.44
C VAL A 61 9.23 -7.14 5.08
N PRO A 62 9.50 -8.12 5.98
CA PRO A 62 10.28 -9.30 5.61
C PRO A 62 9.68 -10.07 4.42
N CYS A 63 8.36 -10.31 4.41
CA CYS A 63 7.68 -10.97 3.28
C CYS A 63 7.83 -10.16 1.99
N ALA A 64 7.62 -8.85 2.05
CA ALA A 64 7.72 -7.99 0.88
C ALA A 64 9.16 -7.89 0.34
N GLN A 65 10.16 -7.80 1.23
CA GLN A 65 11.59 -7.79 0.86
C GLN A 65 12.02 -9.09 0.20
N GLN A 66 11.59 -10.25 0.72
CA GLN A 66 11.83 -11.55 0.09
C GLN A 66 11.25 -11.64 -1.33
N ARG A 67 10.23 -10.82 -1.63
CA ARG A 67 9.59 -10.71 -2.94
C ARG A 67 10.05 -9.49 -3.75
N SER A 68 11.24 -8.96 -3.44
CA SER A 68 11.89 -7.87 -4.17
C SER A 68 11.09 -6.55 -4.17
N MET A 69 10.47 -6.21 -3.04
CA MET A 69 9.87 -4.89 -2.84
C MET A 69 10.89 -3.78 -3.13
N ASN A 70 10.51 -2.82 -3.96
CA ASN A 70 11.33 -1.66 -4.30
C ASN A 70 10.57 -0.33 -4.24
N GLN A 71 9.25 -0.37 -4.14
CA GLN A 71 8.38 0.80 -4.07
C GLN A 71 7.36 0.69 -2.94
N ILE A 72 6.98 1.85 -2.42
CA ILE A 72 5.82 2.03 -1.56
C ILE A 72 4.90 3.00 -2.29
N HIS A 73 3.68 2.56 -2.53
CA HIS A 73 2.62 3.43 -3.01
C HIS A 73 1.79 3.81 -1.79
N TYR A 74 1.48 5.08 -1.57
CA TYR A 74 0.60 5.49 -0.47
C TYR A 74 -0.48 6.48 -0.92
N HIS A 75 -1.60 6.43 -0.24
CA HIS A 75 -2.74 7.31 -0.40
C HIS A 75 -3.06 7.89 0.98
N ILE A 76 -2.57 9.11 1.24
CA ILE A 76 -2.85 9.84 2.49
C ILE A 76 -4.23 10.48 2.37
N HIS A 77 -5.10 10.24 3.36
CA HIS A 77 -6.41 10.85 3.39
C HIS A 77 -6.99 10.95 4.81
N ASN A 78 -7.89 11.91 5.02
CA ASN A 78 -8.51 12.17 6.33
C ASN A 78 -9.73 11.28 6.64
N GLY A 79 -10.03 10.29 5.79
CA GLY A 79 -11.05 9.27 6.05
C GLY A 79 -10.83 8.55 7.38
N ASN A 80 -11.94 8.22 8.05
CA ASN A 80 -11.93 7.46 9.30
C ASN A 80 -11.45 6.01 9.06
N ALA A 81 -11.31 5.23 10.14
CA ALA A 81 -10.86 3.83 10.05
C ALA A 81 -11.76 2.95 9.16
N GLN A 82 -13.06 3.24 9.13
CA GLN A 82 -13.99 2.50 8.28
C GLN A 82 -13.73 2.76 6.79
N VAL A 83 -13.45 4.00 6.40
CA VAL A 83 -13.11 4.36 5.01
C VAL A 83 -11.81 3.68 4.58
N ARG A 84 -10.75 3.78 5.40
CA ARG A 84 -9.45 3.17 5.09
C ARG A 84 -9.56 1.65 4.98
N ARG A 85 -10.28 1.01 5.91
CA ARG A 85 -10.52 -0.44 5.88
C ARG A 85 -11.35 -0.87 4.67
N ALA A 86 -12.32 -0.06 4.24
CA ALA A 86 -13.10 -0.35 3.04
C ALA A 86 -12.22 -0.31 1.78
N GLU A 87 -11.37 0.71 1.62
CA GLU A 87 -10.40 0.80 0.53
C GLU A 87 -9.40 -0.37 0.53
N GLU A 88 -8.84 -0.69 1.69
CA GLU A 88 -7.91 -1.81 1.87
C GLU A 88 -8.56 -3.13 1.42
N GLN A 89 -9.75 -3.45 1.93
CA GLN A 89 -10.47 -4.68 1.57
C GLN A 89 -10.83 -4.73 0.09
N ASP A 90 -11.23 -3.61 -0.48
CA ASP A 90 -11.60 -3.51 -1.90
C ASP A 90 -10.40 -3.81 -2.81
N LEU A 91 -9.22 -3.30 -2.45
CA LEU A 91 -7.99 -3.58 -3.17
C LEU A 91 -7.48 -5.00 -2.92
N VAL A 92 -7.49 -5.49 -1.67
CA VAL A 92 -7.03 -6.86 -1.32
C VAL A 92 -7.86 -7.90 -2.07
N ARG A 93 -9.19 -7.76 -2.12
CA ARG A 93 -10.05 -8.73 -2.82
C ARG A 93 -9.82 -8.78 -4.33
N ARG A 94 -9.41 -7.66 -4.94
CA ARG A 94 -9.10 -7.64 -6.38
C ARG A 94 -7.70 -8.19 -6.66
N TRP A 95 -6.71 -7.74 -5.92
CA TRP A 95 -5.31 -7.97 -6.25
C TRP A 95 -4.70 -9.18 -5.57
N ASN A 96 -5.34 -9.70 -4.53
CA ASN A 96 -4.91 -10.85 -3.74
C ASN A 96 -3.38 -10.86 -3.43
N PRO A 97 -2.87 -9.83 -2.72
CA PRO A 97 -1.43 -9.67 -2.52
C PRO A 97 -0.85 -10.82 -1.69
N PRO A 98 0.33 -11.35 -2.04
CA PRO A 98 0.88 -12.56 -1.43
C PRO A 98 1.36 -12.42 0.02
N CYS A 99 1.38 -11.21 0.59
CA CYS A 99 1.72 -10.96 2.00
C CYS A 99 0.52 -10.47 2.84
N ASN A 100 -0.69 -10.42 2.26
CA ASN A 100 -1.94 -10.27 3.01
C ASN A 100 -2.43 -11.69 3.36
N ASP A 101 -2.21 -12.11 4.61
CA ASP A 101 -2.63 -13.42 5.14
C ASP A 101 -4.07 -13.37 5.70
#